data_AF-A0A7X9MLH0-F1
#
_entry.id   AF-A0A7X9MLH0-F1
#
_cell.length_a   1.000
_cell.length_b   1.000
_cell.length_c   1.000
_cell.angle_alpha   90.00
_cell.angle_beta   90.00
_cell.angle_gamma   90.00
#
_symmetry.space_group_name_H-M   'P 1'
#
loop_
_entity.id
_entity.type
_entity.pdbx_description
1 polymer ?
#
loop_
_entity_poly.entity_id
_entity_poly.type
_entity_poly.pdbx_seq_one_letter_code
_entity_poly.pdbx_strand_id
1 'polypeptide(L)'
;MDPHLSSIATLAWCRALGLADNALTTPGAVLRVDATTRTLRILRVGEAVAVVGPESAVSAIAELTPDRIDETAVRDATGGRAVRIENLGLCADWVDATRVRDPLVSHEAEDLAELLRHCPPDDVTETDLPLAWPSRSFVLLDDDRRPLAGAGYRELHSLLADVRVISAPEYRRIGLAATVTTLATHDALDTGLIPMSRVRRGNAAARGLAAVSGYTEWGTQMTVRLPADP
;
A
#
# COMPACT_ATOMS: atom_id res chain seq x y z
N MET A 1 8.33 6.34 15.36
CA MET A 1 6.92 6.28 14.92
C MET A 1 6.06 6.80 16.06
N ASP A 2 5.09 7.66 15.77
CA ASP A 2 4.12 8.13 16.77
C ASP A 2 3.25 6.94 17.24
N PRO A 3 3.18 6.64 18.55
CA PRO A 3 2.34 5.57 19.09
C PRO A 3 0.84 5.72 18.75
N HIS A 4 0.33 6.95 18.66
CA HIS A 4 -1.08 7.22 18.36
C HIS A 4 -1.41 6.85 16.92
N LEU A 5 -0.62 7.32 15.95
CA LEU A 5 -0.77 6.97 14.54
C LEU A 5 -0.65 5.46 14.31
N SER A 6 0.32 4.83 15.00
CA SER A 6 0.48 3.38 14.94
C SER A 6 -0.77 2.64 15.45
N SER A 7 -1.42 3.16 16.50
CA SER A 7 -2.63 2.56 17.06
C SER A 7 -3.82 2.68 16.11
N ILE A 8 -3.99 3.84 15.47
CA ILE A 8 -5.05 4.04 14.45
C ILE A 8 -4.81 3.15 13.23
N ALA A 9 -3.58 3.07 12.75
CA ALA A 9 -3.24 2.20 11.63
C ALA A 9 -3.47 0.73 11.98
N THR A 10 -3.08 0.32 13.18
CA THR A 10 -3.33 -1.03 13.70
C THR A 10 -4.83 -1.35 13.71
N LEU A 11 -5.67 -0.44 14.22
CA LEU A 11 -7.11 -0.58 14.24
C LEU A 11 -7.70 -0.74 12.83
N ALA A 12 -7.29 0.11 11.88
CA ALA A 12 -7.74 0.05 10.49
C ALA A 12 -7.39 -1.30 9.85
N TRP A 13 -6.20 -1.82 10.13
CA TRP A 13 -5.74 -3.11 9.63
C TRP A 13 -6.43 -4.31 10.30
N CYS A 14 -6.69 -4.25 11.61
CA CYS A 14 -7.51 -5.25 12.29
C CYS A 14 -8.85 -5.39 11.58
N ARG A 15 -9.54 -4.28 11.31
CA ARG A 15 -10.83 -4.26 10.58
C ARG A 15 -10.71 -4.76 9.14
N ALA A 16 -9.63 -4.39 8.43
CA ALA A 16 -9.37 -4.83 7.06
C ALA A 16 -9.07 -6.33 6.92
N LEU A 17 -8.68 -6.95 8.03
CA LEU A 17 -8.45 -8.38 8.21
C LEU A 17 -9.62 -9.04 8.97
N GLY A 18 -10.63 -8.23 9.34
CA GLY A 18 -11.78 -8.52 10.21
C GLY A 18 -11.44 -9.11 11.58
N LEU A 19 -10.22 -8.90 12.07
CA LEU A 19 -9.81 -9.26 13.42
C LEU A 19 -10.54 -8.36 14.45
N ALA A 20 -10.47 -8.74 15.73
CA ALA A 20 -10.89 -7.85 16.80
C ALA A 20 -10.07 -6.55 16.78
N ASP A 21 -10.69 -5.42 17.13
CA ASP A 21 -10.09 -4.08 17.04
C ASP A 21 -8.74 -3.96 17.78
N ASN A 22 -8.53 -4.75 18.84
CA ASN A 22 -7.31 -4.80 19.65
C ASN A 22 -6.40 -6.02 19.37
N ALA A 23 -6.67 -6.83 18.34
CA ALA A 23 -5.97 -8.10 18.14
C ALA A 23 -4.45 -7.92 18.00
N LEU A 24 -4.00 -6.81 17.42
CA LEU A 24 -2.60 -6.52 17.14
C LEU A 24 -1.95 -5.57 18.18
N THR A 25 -2.60 -5.30 19.32
CA THR A 25 -2.00 -4.46 20.38
C THR A 25 -1.07 -5.25 21.30
N THR A 26 -1.15 -6.59 21.26
CA THR A 26 -0.34 -7.49 22.08
C THR A 26 0.69 -8.20 21.20
N PRO A 27 1.94 -8.37 21.65
CA PRO A 27 2.94 -9.17 20.93
C PRO A 27 2.46 -10.59 20.64
N GLY A 28 2.88 -11.13 19.49
CA GLY A 28 2.58 -12.51 19.08
C GLY A 28 1.77 -12.63 17.79
N ALA A 29 1.43 -13.87 17.45
CA ALA A 29 0.69 -14.18 16.24
C ALA A 29 -0.82 -14.27 16.50
N VAL A 30 -1.60 -13.61 15.65
CA VAL A 30 -3.05 -13.72 15.59
C VAL A 30 -3.41 -14.41 14.28
N LEU A 31 -4.06 -15.56 14.38
CA LEU A 31 -4.45 -16.37 13.25
C LEU A 31 -5.94 -16.20 12.96
N ARG A 32 -6.30 -16.07 11.69
CA ARG A 32 -7.69 -16.09 11.23
C ARG A 32 -7.83 -16.93 9.98
N VAL A 33 -8.75 -17.89 10.04
CA VAL A 33 -9.21 -18.63 8.87
C VAL A 33 -10.23 -17.79 8.10
N ASP A 34 -10.01 -17.65 6.80
CA ASP A 34 -10.96 -17.12 5.83
C ASP A 34 -11.01 -18.09 4.64
N ALA A 35 -12.06 -18.92 4.60
CA ALA A 35 -12.26 -19.93 3.57
C ALA A 35 -12.69 -19.34 2.22
N THR A 36 -13.02 -18.05 2.16
CA THR A 36 -13.52 -17.40 0.93
C THR A 36 -12.40 -16.88 0.03
N THR A 37 -11.20 -16.75 0.57
CA THR A 37 -10.02 -16.25 -0.15
C THR A 37 -9.15 -17.40 -0.66
N ARG A 38 -8.28 -17.10 -1.64
CA ARG A 38 -7.16 -17.97 -2.04
C ARG A 38 -5.80 -17.30 -1.82
N THR A 39 -5.81 -16.33 -0.92
CA THR A 39 -4.66 -15.49 -0.63
C THR A 39 -4.40 -15.53 0.86
N LEU A 40 -3.17 -15.86 1.22
CA LEU A 40 -2.65 -15.71 2.56
C LEU A 40 -2.09 -14.29 2.72
N ARG A 41 -2.53 -13.58 3.74
CA ARG A 41 -2.05 -12.24 4.11
C ARG A 41 -1.37 -12.33 5.46
N ILE A 42 -0.13 -11.87 5.52
CA ILE A 42 0.65 -11.78 6.75
C ILE A 42 1.00 -10.31 6.96
N LEU A 43 0.50 -9.71 8.02
CA LEU A 43 0.81 -8.33 8.41
C LEU A 43 1.68 -8.36 9.66
N ARG A 44 2.84 -7.71 9.62
CA ARG A 44 3.73 -7.55 10.77
C ARG A 44 3.82 -6.07 11.16
N VAL A 45 3.50 -5.79 12.41
CA VAL A 45 3.51 -4.45 13.00
C VAL A 45 4.11 -4.53 14.40
N GLY A 46 5.28 -3.92 14.59
CA GLY A 46 6.07 -4.14 15.81
C GLY A 46 6.32 -5.64 16.05
N GLU A 47 5.90 -6.13 17.22
CA GLU A 47 6.02 -7.54 17.63
C GLU A 47 4.76 -8.37 17.36
N ALA A 48 3.71 -7.76 16.81
CA ALA A 48 2.47 -8.45 16.47
C ALA A 48 2.47 -8.89 15.00
N VAL A 49 1.90 -10.07 14.75
CA VAL A 49 1.77 -10.67 13.42
C VAL A 49 0.34 -11.14 13.22
N ALA A 50 -0.38 -10.61 12.24
CA ALA A 50 -1.64 -11.19 11.79
C ALA A 50 -1.39 -12.14 10.62
N VAL A 51 -1.99 -13.32 10.65
CA VAL A 51 -1.99 -14.31 9.57
C VAL A 51 -3.43 -14.63 9.20
N VAL A 52 -3.84 -14.25 7.99
CA VAL A 52 -5.23 -14.41 7.52
C VAL A 52 -5.25 -15.09 6.16
N GLY A 53 -6.00 -16.19 6.05
CA GLY A 53 -6.11 -16.92 4.78
C GLY A 53 -6.87 -18.24 4.94
N PRO A 54 -6.81 -19.12 3.93
CA PRO A 54 -7.43 -20.44 3.99
C PRO A 54 -6.86 -21.30 5.11
N GLU A 55 -7.66 -22.23 5.61
CA GLU A 55 -7.33 -23.07 6.77
C GLU A 55 -6.00 -23.80 6.61
N SER A 56 -5.78 -24.45 5.47
CA SER A 56 -4.53 -25.18 5.18
C SER A 56 -3.29 -24.29 5.28
N ALA A 57 -3.36 -23.08 4.73
CA ALA A 57 -2.24 -22.15 4.74
C ALA A 57 -2.03 -21.54 6.13
N VAL A 58 -3.10 -21.18 6.85
CA VAL A 58 -3.02 -20.63 8.21
C VAL A 58 -2.41 -21.66 9.16
N SER A 59 -2.86 -22.92 9.10
CA SER A 59 -2.31 -24.01 9.90
C SER A 59 -0.83 -24.25 9.60
N ALA A 60 -0.43 -24.25 8.32
CA ALA A 60 0.97 -24.40 7.94
C ALA A 60 1.87 -23.29 8.50
N ILE A 61 1.38 -22.05 8.57
CA ILE A 61 2.12 -20.93 9.17
C ILE A 61 2.09 -20.98 10.70
N ALA A 62 1.04 -21.53 11.31
CA ALA A 62 0.92 -21.66 12.77
C ALA A 62 2.03 -22.53 13.39
N GLU A 63 2.62 -23.43 12.60
CA GLU A 63 3.74 -24.28 13.01
C GLU A 63 5.08 -23.50 13.07
N LEU A 64 5.14 -22.31 12.47
CA LEU A 64 6.32 -21.46 12.46
C LEU A 64 6.31 -20.50 13.66
N THR A 65 7.49 -20.25 14.23
CA THR A 65 7.62 -19.18 15.22
C THR A 65 7.55 -17.81 14.53
N PRO A 66 6.95 -16.77 15.15
CA PRO A 66 6.70 -15.48 14.50
C PRO A 66 7.95 -14.79 13.92
N ASP A 67 9.13 -15.02 14.50
CA ASP A 67 10.44 -14.53 14.04
C ASP A 67 10.96 -15.25 12.78
N ARG A 68 10.46 -16.45 12.51
CA ARG A 68 10.84 -17.30 11.38
C ARG A 68 9.90 -17.18 10.18
N ILE A 69 8.86 -16.37 10.29
CA ILE A 69 7.94 -16.09 9.18
C ILE A 69 8.60 -15.11 8.21
N ASP A 70 9.32 -15.66 7.23
CA ASP A 70 9.92 -14.97 6.11
C ASP A 70 9.42 -15.50 4.74
N GLU A 71 9.87 -14.89 3.65
CA GLU A 71 9.43 -15.23 2.30
C GLU A 71 9.65 -16.71 1.94
N THR A 72 10.79 -17.26 2.35
CA THR A 72 11.18 -18.63 2.03
C THR A 72 10.36 -19.60 2.86
N ALA A 73 10.28 -19.37 4.17
CA ALA A 73 9.51 -20.22 5.08
C ALA A 73 8.02 -20.27 4.70
N VAL A 74 7.44 -19.12 4.34
CA VAL A 74 6.03 -19.06 3.91
C VAL A 74 5.82 -19.80 2.58
N ARG A 75 6.76 -19.67 1.64
CA ARG A 75 6.70 -20.38 0.36
C ARG A 75 6.78 -21.89 0.55
N ASP A 76 7.70 -22.34 1.38
CA ASP A 76 7.91 -23.76 1.67
C ASP A 76 6.71 -24.36 2.40
N ALA A 77 6.14 -23.63 3.38
CA ALA A 77 4.99 -24.08 4.15
C ALA A 77 3.68 -24.12 3.33
N THR A 78 3.51 -23.22 2.37
CA THR A 78 2.22 -23.05 1.67
C THR A 78 2.21 -23.54 0.22
N GLY A 79 3.37 -23.83 -0.36
CA GLY A 79 3.51 -24.09 -1.80
C GLY A 79 3.12 -22.89 -2.69
N GLY A 80 3.00 -21.69 -2.11
CA GLY A 80 2.59 -20.47 -2.78
C GLY A 80 3.60 -20.03 -3.84
N ARG A 81 3.12 -19.53 -4.99
CA ARG A 81 3.99 -19.17 -6.12
C ARG A 81 4.28 -17.68 -6.27
N ALA A 82 3.38 -16.83 -5.77
CA ALA A 82 3.49 -15.38 -5.89
C ALA A 82 3.47 -14.74 -4.51
N VAL A 83 4.67 -14.48 -3.97
CA VAL A 83 4.85 -13.74 -2.72
C VAL A 83 5.09 -12.27 -3.07
N ARG A 84 4.19 -11.39 -2.65
CA ARG A 84 4.36 -9.94 -2.71
C ARG A 84 4.65 -9.44 -1.30
N ILE A 85 5.76 -8.73 -1.11
CA ILE A 85 6.12 -8.08 0.15
C ILE A 85 6.11 -6.58 -0.07
N GLU A 86 5.28 -5.89 0.71
CA GLU A 86 5.17 -4.43 0.73
C GLU A 86 5.63 -3.90 2.09
N ASN A 87 6.47 -2.87 2.06
CA ASN A 87 6.73 -2.03 3.22
C ASN A 87 5.59 -1.03 3.33
N LEU A 88 5.05 -0.90 4.53
CA LEU A 88 3.99 0.03 4.87
C LEU A 88 4.62 1.22 5.59
N GLY A 89 4.37 2.41 5.09
CA GLY A 89 4.81 3.65 5.73
C GLY A 89 3.63 4.55 6.06
N LEU A 90 3.72 5.31 7.15
CA LEU A 90 2.72 6.29 7.56
C LEU A 90 3.30 7.71 7.47
N CYS A 91 2.46 8.68 7.12
CA CYS A 91 2.79 10.09 7.15
C CYS A 91 1.90 10.82 8.17
N ALA A 92 2.52 11.63 9.04
CA ALA A 92 1.85 12.36 10.11
C ALA A 92 1.62 13.84 9.79
N ASP A 93 2.51 14.39 8.95
CA ASP A 93 2.74 15.81 8.82
C ASP A 93 2.70 16.24 7.36
N TRP A 94 2.39 17.51 7.13
CA TRP A 94 2.52 18.13 5.82
C TRP A 94 4.00 18.27 5.45
N VAL A 95 4.47 17.35 4.61
CA VAL A 95 5.77 17.44 3.97
C VAL A 95 5.58 17.92 2.54
N ASP A 96 6.17 19.08 2.22
CA ASP A 96 6.17 19.58 0.85
C ASP A 96 7.37 19.01 0.09
N ALA A 97 7.09 18.05 -0.79
CA ALA A 97 8.07 17.46 -1.71
C ALA A 97 7.81 17.89 -3.17
N THR A 98 6.95 18.89 -3.39
CA THR A 98 6.61 19.37 -4.73
C THR A 98 7.85 19.87 -5.48
N ARG A 99 7.88 19.59 -6.78
CA ARG A 99 8.99 19.97 -7.69
C ARG A 99 8.53 20.81 -8.87
N VAL A 100 7.23 20.72 -9.19
CA VAL A 100 6.59 21.52 -10.22
C VAL A 100 5.91 22.69 -9.55
N ARG A 101 6.22 23.91 -9.99
CA ARG A 101 5.51 25.12 -9.56
C ARG A 101 4.25 25.28 -10.40
N ASP A 102 3.17 25.71 -9.78
CA ASP A 102 1.87 25.95 -10.41
C ASP A 102 1.42 24.80 -11.33
N PRO A 103 1.38 23.55 -10.83
CA PRO A 103 1.07 22.38 -11.66
C PRO A 103 -0.35 22.46 -12.24
N LEU A 104 -0.51 22.12 -13.51
CA LEU A 104 -1.83 21.84 -14.08
C LEU A 104 -2.29 20.47 -13.61
N VAL A 105 -3.24 20.45 -12.67
CA VAL A 105 -3.75 19.21 -12.06
C VAL A 105 -5.17 18.96 -12.53
N SER A 106 -5.42 17.72 -12.95
CA SER A 106 -6.75 17.19 -13.21
C SER A 106 -7.17 16.21 -12.12
N HIS A 107 -8.48 16.15 -11.88
CA HIS A 107 -9.12 15.19 -10.99
C HIS A 107 -10.04 14.21 -11.74
N GLU A 108 -10.07 14.30 -13.08
CA GLU A 108 -10.95 13.51 -13.92
C GLU A 108 -10.46 12.06 -14.04
N ALA A 109 -11.39 11.11 -14.02
CA ALA A 109 -11.08 9.69 -14.11
C ALA A 109 -10.51 9.32 -15.49
N GLU A 110 -10.92 10.03 -16.54
CA GLU A 110 -10.47 9.85 -17.92
C GLU A 110 -8.97 10.13 -18.07
N ASP A 111 -8.45 11.18 -17.42
CA ASP A 111 -7.04 11.56 -17.47
C ASP A 111 -6.17 10.53 -16.72
N LEU A 112 -6.66 10.02 -15.59
CA LEU A 112 -5.98 8.92 -14.89
C LEU A 112 -6.00 7.65 -15.75
N ALA A 113 -7.13 7.32 -16.36
CA ALA A 113 -7.24 6.17 -17.24
C ALA A 113 -6.30 6.29 -18.45
N GLU A 114 -6.12 7.48 -18.99
CA GLU A 114 -5.14 7.76 -20.05
C GLU A 114 -3.70 7.56 -19.57
N LEU A 115 -3.33 8.11 -18.42
CA LEU A 115 -2.02 7.89 -17.81
C LEU A 115 -1.70 6.40 -17.66
N LEU A 116 -2.66 5.62 -17.15
CA LEU A 116 -2.50 4.18 -16.93
C LEU A 116 -2.28 3.44 -18.25
N ARG A 117 -2.89 3.86 -19.37
CA ARG A 117 -2.65 3.27 -20.70
C ARG A 117 -1.23 3.52 -21.23
N HIS A 118 -0.58 4.60 -20.79
CA HIS A 118 0.80 4.93 -21.15
C HIS A 118 1.85 4.24 -20.25
N CYS A 119 1.41 3.59 -19.16
CA CYS A 119 2.30 2.92 -18.23
C CYS A 119 2.42 1.42 -18.53
N PRO A 120 3.59 0.79 -18.24
CA PRO A 120 3.74 -0.66 -18.33
C PRO A 120 2.69 -1.40 -17.49
N PRO A 121 2.11 -2.52 -17.96
CA PRO A 121 1.09 -3.27 -17.23
C PRO A 121 1.53 -3.72 -15.83
N ASP A 122 2.81 -4.04 -15.66
CA ASP A 122 3.38 -4.44 -14.36
C ASP A 122 3.36 -3.28 -13.36
N ASP A 123 3.65 -2.06 -13.81
CA ASP A 123 3.60 -0.85 -12.98
C ASP A 123 2.15 -0.54 -12.57
N VAL A 124 1.22 -0.63 -13.53
CA VAL A 124 -0.22 -0.45 -13.26
C VAL A 124 -0.71 -1.48 -12.22
N THR A 125 -0.35 -2.75 -12.40
CA THR A 125 -0.68 -3.84 -11.47
C THR A 125 -0.01 -3.70 -10.10
N GLU A 126 1.12 -3.00 -10.00
CA GLU A 126 1.77 -2.72 -8.73
C GLU A 126 1.01 -1.68 -7.92
N THR A 127 0.45 -0.66 -8.57
CA THR A 127 -0.24 0.43 -7.88
C THR A 127 -1.54 -0.01 -7.22
N ASP A 128 -2.12 -1.14 -7.62
CA ASP A 128 -3.49 -1.53 -7.24
C ASP A 128 -4.50 -0.37 -7.40
N LEU A 129 -4.25 0.58 -8.31
CA LEU A 129 -5.19 1.65 -8.68
C LEU A 129 -6.16 1.04 -9.70
N PRO A 130 -7.40 0.68 -9.33
CA PRO A 130 -8.35 0.28 -10.35
C PRO A 130 -8.75 1.50 -11.18
N LEU A 131 -9.06 1.27 -12.46
CA LEU A 131 -9.71 2.25 -13.33
C LEU A 131 -11.07 2.75 -12.77
N ALA A 132 -11.64 2.04 -11.78
CA ALA A 132 -12.98 2.28 -11.27
C ALA A 132 -13.05 2.95 -9.88
N TRP A 133 -11.94 3.16 -9.16
CA TRP A 133 -11.96 3.89 -7.87
C TRP A 133 -10.56 4.09 -7.26
N PRO A 134 -10.04 5.32 -7.34
CA PRO A 134 -9.67 6.04 -6.14
C PRO A 134 -10.80 7.00 -5.76
N SER A 135 -11.06 7.19 -4.46
CA SER A 135 -12.07 8.17 -4.01
C SER A 135 -11.69 9.59 -4.46
N ARG A 136 -10.37 9.83 -4.66
CA ARG A 136 -9.77 11.07 -5.14
C ARG A 136 -8.47 10.79 -5.91
N SER A 137 -8.30 11.44 -7.05
CA SER A 137 -7.09 11.37 -7.88
C SER A 137 -6.58 12.76 -8.26
N PHE A 138 -5.28 12.83 -8.50
CA PHE A 138 -4.52 14.02 -8.86
C PHE A 138 -3.61 13.64 -10.02
N VAL A 139 -3.92 14.12 -11.21
CA VAL A 139 -3.16 13.83 -12.44
C VAL A 139 -2.48 15.10 -12.89
N LEU A 140 -1.15 15.07 -12.93
CA LEU A 140 -0.36 16.16 -13.47
C LEU A 140 -0.39 16.12 -14.99
N LEU A 141 -0.78 17.24 -15.61
CA LEU A 141 -0.84 17.42 -17.05
C LEU A 141 0.28 18.35 -17.54
N ASP A 142 0.71 18.17 -18.79
CA ASP A 142 1.50 19.19 -19.51
C ASP A 142 0.63 20.29 -20.12
N ASP A 143 1.26 21.25 -20.82
CA ASP A 143 0.58 22.37 -21.49
C ASP A 143 -0.39 21.92 -22.60
N ASP A 144 -0.13 20.76 -23.21
CA ASP A 144 -0.99 20.11 -24.21
C ASP A 144 -2.09 19.25 -23.57
N ARG A 145 -2.22 19.29 -22.24
CA ARG A 145 -3.13 18.48 -21.40
C ARG A 145 -2.89 16.98 -21.44
N ARG A 146 -1.66 16.54 -21.73
CA ARG A 146 -1.28 15.12 -21.68
C ARG A 146 -0.89 14.72 -20.26
N PRO A 147 -1.33 13.55 -19.77
CA PRO A 147 -1.04 13.12 -18.41
C PRO A 147 0.39 12.59 -18.27
N LEU A 148 1.11 13.08 -17.27
CA LEU A 148 2.53 12.77 -17.03
C LEU A 148 2.75 11.87 -15.81
N ALA A 149 2.04 12.18 -14.73
CA ALA A 149 2.12 11.47 -13.46
C ALA A 149 0.79 11.60 -12.72
N GLY A 150 0.49 10.66 -11.83
CA GLY A 150 -0.75 10.65 -11.10
C GLY A 150 -0.59 10.01 -9.73
N ALA A 151 -1.36 10.50 -8.78
CA ALA A 151 -1.51 9.87 -7.49
C ALA A 151 -2.99 9.87 -7.09
N GLY A 152 -3.35 8.95 -6.21
CA GLY A 152 -4.67 8.89 -5.62
C GLY A 152 -4.62 8.03 -4.38
N TYR A 153 -5.74 7.99 -3.66
CA TYR A 153 -5.84 7.12 -2.51
C TYR A 153 -7.20 6.46 -2.39
N ARG A 154 -7.19 5.33 -1.70
CA ARG A 154 -8.38 4.60 -1.27
C ARG A 154 -8.47 4.65 0.24
N GLU A 155 -9.65 4.95 0.75
CA GLU A 155 -9.90 4.88 2.18
C GLU A 155 -9.91 3.43 2.67
N LEU A 156 -9.22 3.18 3.77
CA LEU A 156 -9.29 1.94 4.53
C LEU A 156 -10.02 2.22 5.85
N HIS A 157 -11.26 1.75 5.94
CA HIS A 157 -12.13 1.91 7.11
C HIS A 157 -12.26 3.37 7.59
N SER A 158 -12.19 4.34 6.68
CA SER A 158 -12.25 5.79 6.96
C SER A 158 -11.23 6.26 8.01
N LEU A 159 -10.09 5.56 8.12
CA LEU A 159 -9.00 5.88 9.04
C LEU A 159 -7.69 6.12 8.28
N LEU A 160 -7.40 5.28 7.29
CA LEU A 160 -6.18 5.41 6.48
C LEU A 160 -6.52 5.78 5.04
N ALA A 161 -5.63 6.54 4.42
CA ALA A 161 -5.59 6.73 2.97
C ALA A 161 -4.47 5.87 2.39
N ASP A 162 -4.79 4.82 1.64
CA ASP A 162 -3.83 3.99 0.91
C ASP A 162 -3.37 4.75 -0.34
N VAL A 163 -2.33 5.57 -0.20
CA VAL A 163 -1.81 6.47 -1.24
C VAL A 163 -0.96 5.68 -2.24
N ARG A 164 -1.32 5.79 -3.51
CA ARG A 164 -0.70 5.13 -4.64
C ARG A 164 -0.32 6.16 -5.70
N VAL A 165 0.80 5.92 -6.39
CA VAL A 165 1.41 6.87 -7.32
C VAL A 165 1.94 6.15 -8.54
N ILE A 166 1.80 6.78 -9.70
CA ILE A 166 2.33 6.29 -10.96
C ILE A 166 2.89 7.44 -11.79
N SER A 167 3.86 7.15 -12.64
CA SER A 167 4.38 8.11 -13.62
C SER A 167 4.71 7.40 -14.92
N ALA A 168 4.34 8.03 -16.03
CA ALA A 168 4.68 7.54 -17.35
C ALA A 168 6.22 7.41 -17.48
N PRO A 169 6.73 6.32 -18.07
CA PRO A 169 8.16 6.00 -18.10
C PRO A 169 9.08 7.15 -18.55
N GLU A 170 8.67 7.85 -19.59
CA GLU A 170 9.35 8.97 -20.23
C GLU A 170 9.51 10.19 -19.31
N TYR A 171 8.67 10.33 -18.28
CA TYR A 171 8.68 11.47 -17.35
C TYR A 171 9.15 11.10 -15.93
N ARG A 172 9.88 9.99 -15.79
CA ARG A 172 10.46 9.56 -14.50
C ARG A 172 11.70 10.37 -14.14
N ARG A 173 12.03 10.38 -12.84
CA ARG A 173 13.26 10.96 -12.26
C ARG A 173 13.40 12.49 -12.37
N ILE A 174 12.32 13.20 -12.69
CA ILE A 174 12.28 14.68 -12.73
C ILE A 174 11.38 15.29 -11.64
N GLY A 175 10.91 14.47 -10.69
CA GLY A 175 10.16 14.95 -9.51
C GLY A 175 8.65 15.05 -9.66
N LEU A 176 8.07 14.62 -10.78
CA LEU A 176 6.61 14.66 -10.99
C LEU A 176 5.86 13.81 -9.95
N ALA A 177 6.35 12.58 -9.72
CA ALA A 177 5.79 11.67 -8.72
C ALA A 177 5.77 12.28 -7.32
N ALA A 178 6.81 13.03 -6.93
CA ALA A 178 6.84 13.70 -5.63
C ALA A 178 5.75 14.78 -5.51
N THR A 179 5.52 15.54 -6.59
CA THR A 179 4.46 16.56 -6.65
C THR A 179 3.08 15.94 -6.46
N VAL A 180 2.72 14.94 -7.27
CA VAL A 180 1.39 14.31 -7.17
C VAL A 180 1.21 13.55 -5.85
N THR A 181 2.26 12.89 -5.32
CA THR A 181 2.21 12.27 -4.00
C THR A 181 1.96 13.29 -2.90
N THR A 182 2.61 14.46 -2.94
CA THR A 182 2.38 15.53 -1.97
C THR A 182 0.94 16.00 -2.02
N LEU A 183 0.39 16.25 -3.21
CA LEU A 183 -1.01 16.67 -3.37
C LEU A 183 -1.99 15.64 -2.78
N ALA A 184 -1.84 14.36 -3.12
CA ALA A 184 -2.69 13.29 -2.60
C ALA A 184 -2.54 13.10 -1.08
N THR A 185 -1.31 13.27 -0.55
CA THR A 185 -1.02 13.15 0.88
C THR A 185 -1.64 14.31 1.66
N HIS A 186 -1.50 15.54 1.17
CA HIS A 186 -2.08 16.72 1.82
C HIS A 186 -3.60 16.67 1.81
N ASP A 187 -4.21 16.27 0.69
CA ASP A 187 -5.67 16.09 0.63
C ASP A 187 -6.18 15.00 1.59
N ALA A 188 -5.43 13.90 1.75
CA ALA A 188 -5.75 12.88 2.76
C ALA A 188 -5.64 13.42 4.20
N LEU A 189 -4.61 14.23 4.50
CA LEU A 189 -4.47 14.87 5.82
C LEU A 189 -5.62 15.87 6.07
N ASP A 190 -5.97 16.68 5.07
CA ASP A 190 -7.03 17.68 5.15
C ASP A 190 -8.42 17.05 5.36
N THR A 191 -8.60 15.80 4.92
CA THR A 191 -9.81 15.00 5.17
C THR A 191 -9.79 14.24 6.50
N GLY A 192 -8.72 14.38 7.30
CA GLY A 192 -8.57 13.73 8.59
C GLY A 192 -8.18 12.26 8.52
N LEU A 193 -7.72 11.78 7.37
CA LEU A 193 -7.17 10.44 7.20
C LEU A 193 -5.67 10.43 7.53
N ILE A 194 -5.14 9.27 7.91
CA ILE A 194 -3.69 9.06 8.01
C ILE A 194 -3.19 8.51 6.66
N PRO A 195 -2.35 9.24 5.91
CA PRO A 195 -1.76 8.73 4.70
C PRO A 195 -0.86 7.53 4.98
N MET A 196 -1.05 6.48 4.20
CA MET A 196 -0.25 5.27 4.19
C MET A 196 0.30 5.02 2.79
N SER A 197 1.62 4.86 2.70
CA SER A 197 2.27 4.35 1.47
C SER A 197 2.42 2.84 1.57
N ARG A 198 2.16 2.14 0.47
CA ARG A 198 2.54 0.73 0.31
C ARG A 198 3.54 0.60 -0.84
N VAL A 199 4.73 0.11 -0.54
CA VAL A 199 5.82 0.04 -1.52
C VAL A 199 6.39 -1.37 -1.55
N ARG A 200 6.49 -1.98 -2.74
CA ARG A 200 7.15 -3.28 -2.86
C ARG A 200 8.59 -3.20 -2.36
N ARG A 201 9.02 -4.21 -1.60
CA ARG A 201 10.36 -4.27 -0.99
C ARG A 201 11.49 -4.04 -2.01
N GLY A 202 11.35 -4.58 -3.22
CA GLY A 202 12.31 -4.45 -4.32
C GLY A 202 12.30 -3.10 -5.05
N ASN A 203 11.28 -2.25 -4.86
CA ASN A 203 11.12 -1.00 -5.60
C ASN A 203 11.85 0.16 -4.91
N ALA A 204 13.16 0.28 -5.19
CA ALA A 204 14.00 1.30 -4.57
C ALA A 204 13.55 2.74 -4.89
N ALA A 205 13.03 2.98 -6.10
CA ALA A 205 12.55 4.30 -6.51
C ALA A 205 11.31 4.73 -5.72
N ALA A 206 10.33 3.84 -5.57
CA ALA A 206 9.14 4.11 -4.76
C ALA A 206 9.47 4.25 -3.27
N ARG A 207 10.47 3.51 -2.75
CA ARG A 207 10.93 3.70 -1.36
C ARG A 207 11.57 5.07 -1.15
N GLY A 208 12.39 5.50 -2.11
CA GLY A 208 12.97 6.84 -2.10
C GLY A 208 11.90 7.92 -2.15
N LEU A 209 10.88 7.75 -3.00
CA LEU A 209 9.72 8.63 -3.08
C LEU A 209 8.95 8.72 -1.76
N ALA A 210 8.61 7.59 -1.14
CA ALA A 210 7.94 7.56 0.15
C ALA A 210 8.74 8.33 1.22
N ALA A 211 10.06 8.11 1.28
CA ALA A 211 10.93 8.78 2.24
C ALA A 211 10.96 10.31 2.03
N VAL A 212 11.13 10.80 0.79
CA VAL A 212 11.15 12.25 0.53
C VAL A 212 9.79 12.91 0.71
N SER A 213 8.70 12.14 0.59
CA SER A 213 7.33 12.60 0.85
C SER A 213 6.91 12.47 2.32
N GLY A 214 7.84 12.16 3.23
CA GLY A 214 7.58 12.17 4.67
C GLY A 214 7.00 10.89 5.26
N TYR A 215 6.92 9.80 4.50
CA TYR A 215 6.46 8.51 5.01
C TYR A 215 7.57 7.84 5.83
N THR A 216 7.22 7.40 7.04
CA THR A 216 8.09 6.63 7.93
C THR A 216 7.62 5.18 7.97
N GLU A 217 8.54 4.22 7.94
CA GLU A 217 8.22 2.79 8.01
C GLU A 217 7.45 2.44 9.28
N TRP A 218 6.34 1.70 9.10
CA TRP A 218 5.43 1.27 10.16
C TRP A 218 5.35 -0.26 10.29
N GLY A 219 5.32 -0.96 9.16
CA GLY A 219 5.16 -2.42 9.16
C GLY A 219 5.40 -3.02 7.79
N THR A 220 5.15 -4.32 7.68
CA THR A 220 5.25 -5.05 6.42
C THR A 220 4.02 -5.89 6.18
N GLN A 221 3.60 -5.99 4.93
CA GLN A 221 2.56 -6.90 4.49
C GLN A 221 3.15 -7.87 3.47
N MET A 222 3.04 -9.16 3.77
CA MET A 222 3.25 -10.22 2.79
C MET A 222 1.89 -10.74 2.32
N THR A 223 1.77 -10.90 1.01
CA THR A 223 0.57 -11.44 0.37
C THR A 223 1.00 -12.59 -0.53
N VAL A 224 0.45 -13.78 -0.30
CA VAL A 224 0.81 -15.01 -1.01
C VAL A 224 -0.41 -15.56 -1.71
N ARG A 225 -0.34 -15.68 -3.04
CA ARG A 225 -1.36 -16.38 -3.81
C ARG A 225 -1.12 -17.88 -3.71
N LEU A 226 -2.11 -18.60 -3.21
CA LEU A 226 -2.06 -20.04 -3.03
C LEU A 226 -2.40 -20.74 -4.36
N PRO A 227 -1.87 -21.95 -4.59
CA PRO A 227 -2.32 -22.78 -5.71
C PRO A 227 -3.82 -23.06 -5.59
N ALA A 228 -4.48 -23.33 -6.73
CA ALA A 228 -5.80 -23.93 -6.68
C ALA A 228 -5.66 -25.32 -6.04
N ASP A 229 -6.62 -25.72 -5.20
CA ASP A 229 -6.69 -27.11 -4.75
C ASP A 229 -6.71 -28.04 -5.99
N PRO A 230 -5.96 -29.15 -5.95
CA PRO A 230 -5.90 -30.11 -7.04
C PRO A 230 -7.26 -30.73 -7.38
#